data_AF-Q3A752-F1
#
_entry.id   AF-Q3A752-F1
#
_cell.length_a   1.000
_cell.length_b   1.000
_cell.length_c   1.000
_cell.angle_alpha   90.00
_cell.angle_beta   90.00
_cell.angle_gamma   90.00
#
_symmetry.space_group_name_H-M   'P 1'
#
loop_
_entity.id
_entity.type
_entity.pdbx_description
1 polymer ?
#
loop_
_entity_poly.entity_id
_entity_poly.type
_entity_poly.pdbx_seq_one_letter_code
_entity_poly.pdbx_strand_id
1 'polypeptide(L)'
;MDPEEIQAKAVFLLQRNSDAEIFKLIGNSVPVAGIELLKDVRNYSINQLPPPDRKLLPSPEKAEAPQKIGKITFALLRRIAWKTFCDPESSIYKLWSKRVPKIFNEGYFSAAIVTTMGDFRMGLPMLASGIVALIMKYSAEEFCEMSKPKGLMVARDDNKT
;
A
#
# COMPACT_ATOMS: atom_id res chain seq x y z
N MET A 1 4.64 -16.92 -1.38
CA MET A 1 4.59 -16.09 -0.16
C MET A 1 3.74 -16.84 0.82
N ASP A 2 4.25 -17.10 2.02
CA ASP A 2 3.51 -17.81 3.07
C ASP A 2 2.73 -16.80 3.94
N PRO A 3 1.38 -16.89 4.01
CA PRO A 3 0.57 -16.02 4.85
C PRO A 3 0.95 -16.06 6.34
N GLU A 4 1.34 -17.22 6.86
CA GLU A 4 1.70 -17.38 8.29
C GLU A 4 2.98 -16.62 8.61
N GLU A 5 4.00 -16.75 7.75
CA GLU A 5 5.26 -16.01 7.86
C GLU A 5 5.04 -14.49 7.79
N ILE A 6 4.16 -14.04 6.89
CA ILE A 6 3.82 -12.62 6.72
C ILE A 6 3.08 -12.10 7.95
N GLN A 7 2.16 -12.89 8.52
CA GLN A 7 1.45 -12.51 9.73
C GLN A 7 2.40 -12.39 10.92
N ALA A 8 3.27 -13.38 11.12
CA ALA A 8 4.24 -13.36 12.21
C ALA A 8 5.16 -12.13 12.12
N LYS A 9 5.64 -11.82 10.91
CA LYS A 9 6.43 -10.61 10.65
C LYS A 9 5.63 -9.32 10.87
N ALA A 10 4.37 -9.27 10.45
CA ALA A 10 3.52 -8.10 10.67
C ALA A 10 3.27 -7.84 12.17
N VAL A 11 3.00 -8.90 12.94
CA VAL A 11 2.84 -8.82 14.40
C VAL A 11 4.15 -8.35 15.06
N PHE A 12 5.29 -8.86 14.61
CA PHE A 12 6.59 -8.41 15.11
C PHE A 12 6.83 -6.91 14.84
N LEU A 13 6.54 -6.45 13.62
CA LEU A 13 6.67 -5.03 13.25
C LEU A 13 5.76 -4.13 14.08
N LEU A 14 4.51 -4.54 14.33
CA LEU A 14 3.58 -3.81 15.18
C LEU A 14 4.09 -3.59 16.60
N GLN A 15 4.75 -4.59 17.17
CA GLN A 15 5.22 -4.55 18.56
C GLN A 15 6.51 -3.75 18.72
N ARG A 16 7.35 -3.70 17.68
CA ARG A 16 8.74 -3.22 17.79
C ARG A 16 9.02 -1.94 17.03
N ASN A 17 8.16 -1.55 16.09
CA ASN A 17 8.45 -0.46 15.17
C ASN A 17 7.41 0.66 15.20
N SER A 18 7.89 1.88 15.00
CA SER A 18 7.02 3.04 14.75
C SER A 18 6.52 3.06 13.30
N ASP A 19 5.47 3.84 13.01
CA ASP A 19 4.95 3.97 11.65
C ASP A 19 6.01 4.49 10.68
N ALA A 20 6.87 5.40 11.15
CA ALA A 20 7.98 5.92 10.36
C ALA A 20 8.96 4.81 9.94
N GLU A 21 9.23 3.85 10.80
CA GLU A 21 10.10 2.72 10.54
C GLU A 21 9.44 1.69 9.63
N ILE A 22 8.14 1.43 9.82
CA ILE A 22 7.38 0.54 8.93
C ILE A 22 7.32 1.13 7.51
N PHE A 23 7.08 2.45 7.36
CA PHE A 23 7.17 3.11 6.06
C PHE A 23 8.58 3.04 5.47
N LYS A 24 9.63 3.24 6.28
CA LYS A 24 11.01 3.11 5.80
C LYS A 24 11.29 1.71 5.28
N LEU A 25 10.79 0.68 5.97
CA LEU A 25 10.92 -0.72 5.58
C LEU A 25 10.17 -1.03 4.29
N ILE A 26 8.93 -0.54 4.14
CA ILE A 26 8.17 -0.65 2.88
C ILE A 26 8.96 -0.01 1.74
N GLY A 27 9.47 1.21 1.93
CA GLY A 27 10.24 1.90 0.89
C GLY A 27 11.53 1.21 0.50
N ASN A 28 12.25 0.63 1.47
CA ASN A 28 13.43 -0.20 1.20
C ASN A 28 13.10 -1.51 0.47
N SER A 29 11.85 -1.98 0.59
CA SER A 29 11.39 -3.21 -0.04
C SER A 29 10.93 -3.00 -1.49
N VAL A 30 10.80 -1.76 -1.95
CA VAL A 30 10.43 -1.45 -3.33
C VAL A 30 11.62 -1.78 -4.25
N PRO A 31 11.43 -2.54 -5.34
CA PRO A 31 12.48 -2.83 -6.30
C PRO A 31 13.10 -1.55 -6.88
N VAL A 32 14.43 -1.46 -6.83
CA VAL A 32 15.19 -0.33 -7.39
C VAL A 32 14.88 -0.13 -8.88
N ALA A 33 14.77 -1.22 -9.64
CA ALA A 33 14.39 -1.17 -11.06
C ALA A 33 13.04 -0.47 -11.31
N GLY A 34 12.07 -0.60 -10.39
CA GLY A 34 10.80 0.12 -10.50
C GLY A 34 10.94 1.62 -10.25
N ILE A 35 11.82 2.00 -9.32
CA ILE A 35 12.16 3.40 -9.04
C ILE A 35 12.90 4.03 -10.23
N GLU A 36 13.85 3.30 -10.81
CA GLU A 36 14.60 3.71 -12.00
C GLU A 36 13.69 3.89 -13.21
N LEU A 37 12.79 2.93 -13.47
CA LEU A 37 11.80 3.06 -14.53
C LEU A 37 10.95 4.33 -14.38
N LEU A 38 10.50 4.66 -13.17
CA LEU A 38 9.76 5.89 -12.91
C LEU A 38 10.60 7.15 -13.18
N LYS A 39 11.91 7.12 -12.86
CA LYS A 39 12.84 8.19 -13.20
C LYS A 39 12.99 8.32 -14.72
N ASP A 40 13.10 7.21 -15.44
CA ASP A 40 13.25 7.19 -16.89
C ASP A 40 12.01 7.72 -17.61
N VAL A 41 10.82 7.26 -17.20
CA VAL A 41 9.54 7.76 -17.72
C VAL A 41 9.43 9.27 -17.49
N ARG A 42 9.77 9.76 -16.29
CA ARG A 42 9.76 11.19 -15.99
C ARG A 42 10.72 11.95 -16.92
N ASN A 43 11.96 11.48 -17.05
CA ASN A 43 12.96 12.12 -17.88
C ASN A 43 12.52 12.16 -19.35
N TYR A 44 11.98 11.05 -19.85
CA TYR A 44 11.39 10.97 -21.18
C TYR A 44 10.28 12.01 -21.35
N SER A 45 9.31 12.06 -20.44
CA SER A 45 8.20 13.03 -20.49
C SER A 45 8.68 14.48 -20.44
N ILE A 46 9.67 14.81 -19.62
CA ILE A 46 10.24 16.16 -19.54
C ILE A 46 10.94 16.54 -20.84
N ASN A 47 11.62 15.59 -21.48
CA ASN A 47 12.31 15.83 -22.74
C ASN A 47 11.37 16.06 -23.93
N GLN A 48 10.10 15.66 -23.83
CA GLN A 48 9.07 15.99 -24.81
C GLN A 48 8.61 17.46 -24.73
N LEU A 49 8.94 18.18 -23.65
CA LEU A 49 8.53 19.56 -23.47
C LEU A 49 9.49 20.54 -24.18
N PRO A 50 8.97 21.66 -24.70
CA PRO A 50 9.79 22.76 -25.18
C PRO A 50 10.78 23.24 -24.10
N PRO A 51 12.00 23.67 -24.47
CA PRO A 51 12.98 24.21 -23.53
C PRO A 51 12.48 25.30 -22.56
N PRO A 52 11.60 26.26 -22.94
CA PRO A 52 11.08 27.24 -21.99
C PRO A 52 10.22 26.60 -20.89
N ASP A 53 9.38 25.61 -21.25
CA ASP A 53 8.44 24.98 -20.32
C ASP A 53 9.16 24.07 -19.32
N ARG A 54 10.28 23.45 -19.72
CA ARG A 54 11.13 22.65 -18.82
C ARG A 54 11.63 23.44 -17.62
N LYS A 55 11.90 24.75 -17.78
CA LYS A 55 12.39 25.62 -16.70
C LYS A 55 11.32 25.99 -15.68
N LEU A 56 10.04 25.84 -16.05
CA LEU A 56 8.89 26.10 -15.18
C LEU A 56 8.52 24.88 -14.33
N LEU A 57 9.08 23.71 -14.63
CA LEU A 57 8.82 22.52 -13.85
C LEU A 57 9.44 22.62 -12.45
N PRO A 58 8.76 22.09 -11.42
CA PRO A 58 9.36 21.97 -10.10
C PRO A 58 10.62 21.11 -10.18
N SER A 59 11.64 21.48 -9.39
CA SER A 59 12.84 20.68 -9.25
C SER A 59 12.47 19.25 -8.84
N PRO A 60 13.23 18.23 -9.30
CA PRO A 60 12.99 16.87 -8.85
C PRO A 60 13.06 16.86 -7.33
N GLU A 61 11.92 16.57 -6.68
CA GLU A 61 11.91 16.31 -5.25
C GLU A 61 12.99 15.27 -4.96
N LYS A 62 13.76 15.45 -3.88
CA LYS A 62 14.73 14.45 -3.42
C LYS A 62 13.99 13.15 -3.12
N ALA A 63 13.86 12.30 -4.13
CA ALA A 63 12.97 11.14 -4.16
C ALA A 63 13.53 9.94 -3.39
N GLU A 64 14.52 10.16 -2.53
CA GLU A 64 15.45 9.09 -2.12
C GLU A 64 15.36 8.73 -0.65
N ALA A 65 14.57 9.44 0.16
CA ALA A 65 14.31 9.02 1.52
C ALA A 65 13.39 7.78 1.50
N PRO A 66 13.84 6.59 1.95
CA PRO A 66 13.04 5.38 1.87
C PRO A 66 11.69 5.50 2.57
N GLN A 67 11.62 6.28 3.65
CA GLN A 67 10.35 6.58 4.32
C GLN A 67 9.34 7.28 3.39
N LYS A 68 9.78 8.20 2.54
CA LYS A 68 8.90 8.91 1.59
C LYS A 68 8.43 7.96 0.49
N ILE A 69 9.33 7.13 -0.04
CA ILE A 69 8.98 6.06 -0.98
C ILE A 69 7.93 5.15 -0.36
N GLY A 70 8.14 4.68 0.87
CA GLY A 70 7.17 3.82 1.54
C GLY A 70 5.81 4.48 1.79
N LYS A 71 5.76 5.78 2.10
CA LYS A 71 4.50 6.53 2.17
C LYS A 71 3.79 6.59 0.82
N ILE A 72 4.52 6.83 -0.27
CA ILE A 72 3.96 6.87 -1.64
C ILE A 72 3.48 5.48 -2.04
N THR A 73 4.29 4.44 -1.84
CA THR A 73 3.93 3.05 -2.12
C THR A 73 2.70 2.63 -1.32
N PHE A 74 2.66 2.93 -0.03
CA PHE A 74 1.48 2.67 0.78
C PHE A 74 0.26 3.44 0.27
N ALA A 75 0.39 4.71 -0.10
CA ALA A 75 -0.72 5.50 -0.65
C ALA A 75 -1.26 4.92 -1.98
N LEU A 76 -0.38 4.40 -2.85
CA LEU A 76 -0.79 3.72 -4.08
C LEU A 76 -1.54 2.42 -3.78
N LEU A 77 -1.01 1.62 -2.86
CA LEU A 77 -1.61 0.36 -2.44
C LEU A 77 -2.82 0.55 -1.54
N ARG A 78 -3.02 1.76 -0.99
CA ARG A 78 -4.13 2.10 -0.09
C ARG A 78 -5.48 1.83 -0.74
N ARG A 79 -5.64 2.14 -2.04
CA ARG A 79 -6.88 1.86 -2.77
C ARG A 79 -7.11 0.34 -2.90
N ILE A 80 -6.06 -0.41 -3.17
CA ILE A 80 -6.12 -1.87 -3.32
C ILE A 80 -6.47 -2.51 -1.97
N ALA A 81 -5.79 -2.09 -0.90
CA ALA A 81 -6.12 -2.50 0.46
C ALA A 81 -7.55 -2.11 0.82
N TRP A 82 -7.99 -0.89 0.50
CA TRP A 82 -9.38 -0.47 0.74
C TRP A 82 -10.39 -1.36 0.02
N LYS A 83 -10.20 -1.68 -1.27
CA LYS A 83 -11.09 -2.63 -1.97
C LYS A 83 -11.09 -4.03 -1.36
N THR A 84 -9.94 -4.46 -0.84
CA THR A 84 -9.80 -5.80 -0.25
C THR A 84 -10.47 -5.88 1.13
N PHE A 85 -10.36 -4.84 1.95
CA PHE A 85 -10.77 -4.87 3.36
C PHE A 85 -12.04 -4.09 3.67
N CYS A 86 -12.39 -3.09 2.86
CA CYS A 86 -13.42 -2.10 3.17
C CYS A 86 -14.61 -2.13 2.23
N ASP A 87 -14.51 -2.84 1.10
CA ASP A 87 -15.63 -3.04 0.19
C ASP A 87 -16.67 -3.95 0.87
N PRO A 88 -17.92 -3.51 1.05
CA PRO A 88 -18.99 -4.32 1.62
C PRO A 88 -19.21 -5.67 0.93
N GLU A 89 -18.86 -5.77 -0.36
CA GLU A 89 -18.98 -6.99 -1.12
C GLU A 89 -17.79 -7.94 -0.94
N SER A 90 -16.66 -7.45 -0.43
CA SER A 90 -15.48 -8.29 -0.17
C SER A 90 -15.77 -9.33 0.91
N SER A 91 -15.27 -10.56 0.69
CA SER A 91 -15.37 -11.65 1.65
C SER A 91 -14.72 -11.28 2.98
N ILE A 92 -13.61 -10.55 2.95
CA ILE A 92 -12.88 -10.12 4.14
C ILE A 92 -13.68 -9.09 4.93
N TYR A 93 -14.31 -8.09 4.29
CA TYR A 93 -15.19 -7.15 4.98
C TYR A 93 -16.35 -7.84 5.68
N LYS A 94 -17.05 -8.75 4.97
CA LYS A 94 -18.16 -9.52 5.54
C LYS A 94 -17.75 -10.38 6.74
N LEU A 95 -16.49 -10.80 6.79
CA LEU A 95 -15.92 -11.55 7.89
C LEU A 95 -15.61 -10.63 9.10
N TRP A 96 -14.84 -9.54 8.92
CA TRP A 96 -14.40 -8.73 10.06
C TRP A 96 -15.49 -7.79 10.60
N SER A 97 -16.41 -7.33 9.75
CA SER A 97 -17.58 -6.52 10.17
C SER A 97 -18.47 -7.22 11.20
N LYS A 98 -18.44 -8.55 11.25
CA LYS A 98 -19.11 -9.36 12.28
C LYS A 98 -18.32 -9.45 13.59
N ARG A 99 -17.23 -8.69 13.74
CA ARG A 99 -16.28 -8.68 14.88
C ARG A 99 -15.79 -10.07 15.27
N VAL A 100 -15.58 -10.96 14.31
CA VAL A 100 -15.06 -12.30 14.60
C VAL A 100 -13.56 -12.18 14.98
N PRO A 101 -13.16 -12.43 16.25
CA PRO A 101 -11.80 -12.18 16.71
C PRO A 101 -10.75 -13.06 16.00
N LYS A 102 -11.21 -14.21 15.50
CA LYS A 102 -10.44 -15.22 14.76
C LYS A 102 -9.73 -14.63 13.52
N ILE A 103 -10.28 -13.57 12.93
CA ILE A 103 -9.77 -12.96 11.68
C ILE A 103 -8.44 -12.23 11.90
N PHE A 104 -8.24 -11.62 13.07
CA PHE A 104 -6.99 -10.95 13.40
C PHE A 104 -5.88 -11.93 13.77
N ASN A 105 -6.25 -13.09 14.33
CA ASN A 105 -5.31 -14.08 14.86
C ASN A 105 -4.96 -15.20 13.89
N GLU A 106 -5.79 -15.52 12.89
CA GLU A 106 -5.55 -16.62 11.94
C GLU A 106 -5.05 -16.18 10.56
N GLY A 107 -4.49 -14.99 10.44
CA GLY A 107 -3.76 -14.60 9.23
C GLY A 107 -4.64 -14.28 8.03
N TYR A 108 -5.94 -14.08 8.22
CA TYR A 108 -6.86 -13.66 7.16
C TYR A 108 -6.41 -12.37 6.47
N PHE A 109 -5.89 -11.39 7.22
CA PHE A 109 -5.30 -10.17 6.64
C PHE A 109 -4.07 -10.47 5.79
N SER A 110 -3.19 -11.34 6.28
CA SER A 110 -2.00 -11.76 5.53
C SER A 110 -2.37 -12.53 4.28
N ALA A 111 -3.32 -13.47 4.36
CA ALA A 111 -3.81 -14.25 3.23
C ALA A 111 -4.42 -13.33 2.17
N ALA A 112 -5.25 -12.37 2.57
CA ALA A 112 -5.85 -11.39 1.68
C ALA A 112 -4.80 -10.51 1.00
N ILE A 113 -3.79 -10.04 1.73
CA ILE A 113 -2.67 -9.28 1.12
C ILE A 113 -1.85 -10.16 0.18
N VAL A 114 -1.58 -11.42 0.55
CA VAL A 114 -0.84 -12.37 -0.31
C VAL A 114 -1.58 -12.62 -1.61
N THR A 115 -2.89 -12.87 -1.56
CA THR A 115 -3.71 -13.08 -2.77
C THR A 115 -3.70 -11.84 -3.64
N THR A 116 -3.96 -10.67 -3.05
CA THR A 116 -4.01 -9.42 -3.81
C THR A 116 -2.64 -9.08 -4.41
N MET A 117 -1.55 -9.22 -3.66
CA MET A 117 -0.20 -9.01 -4.19
C MET A 117 0.18 -10.06 -5.24
N GLY A 118 -0.32 -11.30 -5.11
CA GLY A 118 -0.19 -12.34 -6.13
C GLY A 118 -0.85 -11.94 -7.46
N ASP A 119 -2.08 -11.42 -7.40
CA ASP A 119 -2.82 -10.92 -8.58
C ASP A 119 -2.06 -9.77 -9.26
N PHE A 120 -1.42 -8.90 -8.47
CA PHE A 120 -0.58 -7.80 -8.95
C PHE A 120 0.88 -8.21 -9.26
N ARG A 121 1.24 -9.51 -9.18
CA ARG A 121 2.61 -10.06 -9.36
C ARG A 121 3.68 -9.38 -8.49
N MET A 122 3.30 -8.89 -7.30
CA MET A 122 4.18 -8.29 -6.31
C MET A 122 4.67 -9.36 -5.32
N GLY A 123 5.91 -9.82 -5.48
CA GLY A 123 6.43 -11.00 -4.75
C GLY A 123 7.32 -10.71 -3.53
N LEU A 124 7.12 -9.60 -2.81
CA LEU A 124 8.02 -9.16 -1.73
C LEU A 124 7.39 -9.36 -0.34
N PRO A 125 7.79 -10.40 0.42
CA PRO A 125 7.22 -10.70 1.74
C PRO A 125 7.36 -9.55 2.75
N MET A 126 8.47 -8.81 2.70
CA MET A 126 8.71 -7.63 3.55
C MET A 126 7.73 -6.49 3.28
N LEU A 127 7.40 -6.26 2.02
CA LEU A 127 6.43 -5.25 1.61
C LEU A 127 5.02 -5.66 2.08
N ALA A 128 4.67 -6.93 1.91
CA ALA A 128 3.42 -7.50 2.40
C ALA A 128 3.29 -7.37 3.94
N SER A 129 4.32 -7.76 4.69
CA SER A 129 4.30 -7.68 6.15
C SER A 129 4.18 -6.24 6.65
N GLY A 130 4.84 -5.28 5.99
CA GLY A 130 4.72 -3.86 6.36
C GLY A 130 3.30 -3.32 6.12
N ILE A 131 2.65 -3.72 5.03
CA ILE A 131 1.26 -3.34 4.73
C ILE A 131 0.30 -3.97 5.73
N VAL A 132 0.43 -5.28 6.00
CA VAL A 132 -0.40 -5.99 6.98
C VAL A 132 -0.24 -5.35 8.37
N ALA A 133 0.98 -5.00 8.77
CA ALA A 133 1.23 -4.30 10.04
C ALA A 133 0.48 -2.97 10.11
N LEU A 134 0.55 -2.12 9.07
CA LEU A 134 -0.18 -0.85 9.07
C LEU A 134 -1.70 -1.04 9.14
N ILE A 135 -2.24 -2.04 8.42
CA ILE A 135 -3.68 -2.34 8.41
C ILE A 135 -4.15 -2.89 9.77
N MET A 136 -3.33 -3.68 10.45
CA MET A 136 -3.65 -4.18 11.79
C MET A 136 -3.54 -3.07 12.85
N LYS A 137 -2.66 -2.09 12.66
CA LYS A 137 -2.42 -1.01 13.62
C LYS A 137 -3.58 -0.04 13.72
N TYR A 138 -4.03 0.47 12.58
CA TYR A 138 -5.22 1.29 12.48
C TYR A 138 -6.37 0.30 12.34
N SER A 139 -7.16 0.09 13.39
CA SER A 139 -8.30 -0.86 13.36
C SER A 139 -9.04 -0.84 12.02
N ALA A 140 -9.56 -1.98 11.54
CA ALA A 140 -10.11 -2.07 10.19
C ALA A 140 -11.14 -0.95 9.88
N GLU A 141 -11.93 -0.53 10.86
CA GLU A 141 -12.86 0.60 10.78
C GLU A 141 -12.15 1.95 10.52
N GLU A 142 -11.14 2.26 11.32
CA GLU A 142 -10.34 3.48 11.20
C GLU A 142 -9.50 3.48 9.91
N PHE A 143 -8.95 2.32 9.54
CA PHE A 143 -8.27 2.15 8.26
C PHE A 143 -9.22 2.42 7.09
N CYS A 144 -10.46 1.94 7.13
CA CYS A 144 -11.42 2.14 6.05
C CYS A 144 -11.84 3.61 5.90
N GLU A 145 -12.01 4.34 6.99
CA GLU A 145 -12.28 5.78 6.96
C GLU A 145 -11.09 6.58 6.44
N MET A 146 -9.88 6.30 6.93
CA MET A 146 -8.68 6.98 6.46
C MET A 146 -8.36 6.65 4.99
N SER A 147 -8.62 5.41 4.58
CA SER A 147 -8.24 4.87 3.27
C SER A 147 -9.25 5.11 2.17
N LYS A 148 -10.48 5.53 2.52
CA LYS A 148 -11.55 5.82 1.58
C LYS A 148 -11.04 6.67 0.41
N PRO A 149 -11.16 6.18 -0.83
CA PRO A 149 -10.73 6.96 -2.00
C PRO A 149 -11.59 8.23 -2.08
N LYS A 150 -10.95 9.40 -2.23
CA LYS A 150 -11.61 10.70 -2.43
C LYS A 150 -11.36 11.16 -3.87
N GLY A 151 -12.38 11.68 -4.57
CA GLY A 151 -12.26 12.30 -5.90
C GLY A 151 -12.07 11.32 -7.07
N LEU A 152 -11.20 11.66 -8.04
CA LEU A 152 -10.95 10.94 -9.30
C LEU A 152 -10.46 9.47 -9.15
N MET A 153 -10.12 9.04 -7.94
CA MET A 153 -9.71 7.67 -7.62
C MET A 153 -10.89 6.75 -7.26
N VAL A 154 -12.13 7.18 -7.47
CA VAL A 154 -13.35 6.37 -7.32
C VAL A 154 -13.71 5.82 -8.70
N ALA A 155 -13.81 4.49 -8.87
CA ALA A 155 -14.36 3.96 -10.13
C ALA A 155 -15.85 4.31 -10.18
N ARG A 156 -16.41 4.51 -11.36
CA ARG A 156 -17.85 4.83 -11.52
C ARG A 156 -18.77 3.82 -10.81
N ASP A 157 -18.33 2.56 -10.75
CA ASP A 157 -19.02 1.46 -10.08
C ASP A 157 -18.88 1.46 -8.55
N ASP A 158 -17.84 2.11 -8.02
CA ASP A 158 -17.61 2.29 -6.58
C ASP A 158 -18.50 3.41 -6.00
N ASN A 159 -19.28 4.11 -6.84
CA ASN A 159 -20.11 5.26 -6.50
C ASN A 159 -21.61 4.89 -6.40
N LYS A 160 -21.93 3.63 -6.09
CA LYS A 160 -23.29 3.20 -5.78
C LYS A 160 -23.67 3.60 -4.35
N THR A 161 -23.99 4.87 -4.20
CA THR A 161 -24.84 5.41 -3.11
C THR A 161 -25.77 6.44 -3.70
#